data_AF-W2NHA3-F1
#
_entry.id   AF-W2NHA3-F1
#
_cell.length_a   1.000
_cell.length_b   1.000
_cell.length_c   1.000
_cell.angle_alpha   90.00
_cell.angle_beta   90.00
_cell.angle_gamma   90.00
#
_symmetry.space_group_name_H-M   'P 1'
#
loop_
_entity.id
_entity.type
_entity.pdbx_description
1 polymer ?
#
loop_
_entity_poly.entity_id
_entity_poly.type
_entity_poly.pdbx_seq_one_letter_code
_entity_poly.pdbx_strand_id
1 'polypeptide(L)'
;MTQPASPGVPSIASSDVPSTKSSGKKPAKSSKKSAKRKASTSDTVTKSPAKKPRAAQTLTLPFFDYAKLLEVNPKASRVVHTTIAIVPHKAEEAGKVPWRLAYPWSGRPLWYDPPENQDIHRAHWRFLMTHRRAFWEWAFYAPLETTSAQSNRRKLNMRASHARLSFTSLCIETWGFYVFLEKLEKRPEMFWLGGQPDKSPRGGRQPQGPIAEDLAVLHDKDPARYEVTLENALNPAKVYAFGCPQVLSFLEFTEALNPKAIAKSRPSMTALARIRQDLTSGTKLKTSWIINPNADPWKALTSYSGVKQRRLEVMTQIADRAYELPSVDPPSQRERDRDGWHDEDADERDEDGEDKGDEAGEEEDDGGVENDSQNVHVL
;
A
#
# COMPACT_ATOMS: atom_id res chain seq x y z
N MET A 1 34.71 54.91 30.44
CA MET A 1 34.98 54.13 29.21
C MET A 1 33.95 53.01 29.12
N THR A 2 33.40 52.59 27.98
CA THR A 2 33.16 53.22 26.67
C THR A 2 32.11 52.34 25.97
N GLN A 3 30.98 52.89 25.54
CA GLN A 3 30.07 52.17 24.61
C GLN A 3 30.73 52.05 23.23
N PRO A 4 30.19 51.18 22.35
CA PRO A 4 29.76 51.74 21.06
C PRO A 4 28.31 51.37 20.70
N ALA A 5 27.55 52.41 20.32
CA ALA A 5 26.52 52.31 19.27
C ALA A 5 27.22 52.15 17.90
N SER A 6 26.62 51.98 16.73
CA SER A 6 25.30 52.33 16.15
C SER A 6 25.27 51.67 14.73
N PRO A 7 24.41 52.02 13.74
CA PRO A 7 23.08 52.64 13.73
C PRO A 7 22.07 51.76 12.92
N GLY A 8 20.99 52.31 12.34
CA GLY A 8 20.16 51.58 11.38
C GLY A 8 19.38 52.46 10.39
N VAL A 9 18.65 51.79 9.46
CA VAL A 9 17.41 52.25 8.75
C VAL A 9 17.57 53.44 7.74
N PRO A 10 16.76 53.62 6.65
CA PRO A 10 15.86 52.75 5.88
C PRO A 10 16.19 52.66 4.36
N SER A 11 15.28 52.03 3.59
CA SER A 11 15.20 52.04 2.10
C SER A 11 14.50 53.30 1.54
N ILE A 12 14.87 53.72 0.32
CA ILE A 12 14.12 54.65 -0.55
C ILE A 12 14.13 54.09 -1.99
N ALA A 13 13.05 54.30 -2.73
CA ALA A 13 12.94 53.96 -4.16
C ALA A 13 12.46 55.16 -4.98
N SER A 14 13.01 55.37 -6.18
CA SER A 14 12.26 55.73 -7.42
C SER A 14 13.15 55.92 -8.66
N SER A 15 12.55 55.53 -9.79
CA SER A 15 12.77 55.88 -11.22
C SER A 15 13.85 56.92 -11.63
N ASP A 16 14.60 56.64 -12.71
CA ASP A 16 14.31 57.27 -14.03
C ASP A 16 15.11 56.70 -15.23
N VAL A 17 14.61 56.97 -16.44
CA VAL A 17 15.04 56.42 -17.75
C VAL A 17 15.45 57.59 -18.68
N PRO A 18 16.44 57.43 -19.60
CA PRO A 18 16.09 57.64 -21.02
C PRO A 18 16.87 56.80 -22.06
N SER A 19 16.13 56.23 -23.02
CA SER A 19 16.37 56.23 -24.49
C SER A 19 17.71 55.73 -25.08
N THR A 20 17.75 54.84 -26.09
CA THR A 20 17.33 55.17 -27.48
C THR A 20 17.25 53.94 -28.41
N LYS A 21 16.34 54.04 -29.40
CA LYS A 21 16.40 53.59 -30.83
C LYS A 21 17.49 52.55 -31.23
N SER A 22 17.26 51.51 -32.03
CA SER A 22 16.19 51.12 -32.98
C SER A 22 16.36 49.61 -33.30
N SER A 23 15.65 48.92 -34.22
CA SER A 23 14.70 49.30 -35.28
C SER A 23 13.73 48.13 -35.58
N GLY A 24 12.84 48.26 -36.57
CA GLY A 24 11.99 47.16 -37.03
C GLY A 24 11.70 47.16 -38.53
N LYS A 25 11.58 45.96 -39.13
CA LYS A 25 10.85 45.70 -40.40
C LYS A 25 10.66 44.20 -40.65
N LYS A 26 9.41 43.74 -40.68
CA LYS A 26 8.96 42.67 -41.60
C LYS A 26 8.43 43.34 -42.88
N PRO A 27 8.37 42.63 -44.00
CA PRO A 27 7.05 42.21 -44.47
C PRO A 27 7.01 40.77 -45.01
N ALA A 28 5.81 40.30 -45.37
CA ALA A 28 5.51 38.93 -45.79
C ALA A 28 5.12 38.84 -47.28
N LYS A 29 5.19 37.62 -47.87
CA LYS A 29 4.11 36.95 -48.66
C LYS A 29 4.63 35.87 -49.64
N SER A 30 3.97 34.70 -49.64
CA SER A 30 3.56 33.83 -50.77
C SER A 30 3.16 32.45 -50.18
N SER A 31 1.94 31.90 -50.33
CA SER A 31 1.22 31.37 -51.50
C SER A 31 1.93 30.15 -52.16
N LYS A 32 1.29 29.04 -52.53
CA LYS A 32 -0.15 28.67 -52.69
C LYS A 32 -0.27 27.14 -52.96
N LYS A 33 -1.46 26.53 -52.71
CA LYS A 33 -2.04 25.30 -53.35
C LYS A 33 -1.23 23.96 -53.32
N SER A 34 -1.71 22.80 -52.84
CA SER A 34 -2.94 22.00 -53.05
C SER A 34 -2.94 21.05 -54.28
N ALA A 35 -3.07 19.73 -54.07
CA ALA A 35 -3.74 18.78 -54.97
C ALA A 35 -4.02 17.41 -54.29
N LYS A 36 -5.01 16.66 -54.81
CA LYS A 36 -5.58 15.41 -54.24
C LYS A 36 -6.06 14.48 -55.37
N ARG A 37 -5.80 13.16 -55.30
CA ARG A 37 -6.41 12.04 -56.07
C ARG A 37 -5.78 10.72 -55.54
N LYS A 38 -6.42 9.55 -55.30
CA LYS A 38 -7.60 8.80 -55.85
C LYS A 38 -7.43 8.37 -57.33
N ALA A 39 -7.65 7.11 -57.74
CA ALA A 39 -8.05 5.88 -57.01
C ALA A 39 -7.82 4.57 -57.84
N SER A 40 -7.93 3.41 -57.17
CA SER A 40 -8.52 2.10 -57.60
C SER A 40 -8.20 1.45 -58.97
N THR A 41 -7.90 0.15 -58.91
CA THR A 41 -8.55 -0.90 -59.75
C THR A 41 -8.54 -2.24 -59.00
N SER A 42 -9.49 -3.12 -59.33
CA SER A 42 -9.80 -4.39 -58.67
C SER A 42 -9.55 -5.57 -59.60
N ASP A 43 -9.21 -6.74 -59.05
CA ASP A 43 -9.42 -8.03 -59.73
C ASP A 43 -9.72 -9.16 -58.73
N THR A 44 -10.51 -10.15 -59.17
CA THR A 44 -11.08 -11.23 -58.34
C THR A 44 -10.72 -12.61 -58.89
N VAL A 45 -10.03 -13.44 -58.09
CA VAL A 45 -9.79 -14.87 -58.39
C VAL A 45 -9.97 -15.71 -57.09
N THR A 46 -10.24 -17.01 -57.25
CA THR A 46 -11.11 -17.79 -56.36
C THR A 46 -10.39 -18.82 -55.45
N LYS A 47 -10.79 -18.83 -54.16
CA LYS A 47 -10.74 -19.92 -53.13
C LYS A 47 -9.43 -20.70 -52.83
N SER A 48 -9.08 -20.67 -51.54
CA SER A 48 -8.63 -21.84 -50.74
C SER A 48 -9.11 -21.64 -49.28
N PRO A 49 -9.57 -22.66 -48.55
CA PRO A 49 -10.06 -22.50 -47.18
C PRO A 49 -8.90 -22.50 -46.18
N ALA A 50 -8.32 -21.33 -45.92
CA ALA A 50 -7.36 -21.17 -44.83
C ALA A 50 -8.05 -21.29 -43.46
N LYS A 51 -7.39 -21.97 -42.51
CA LYS A 51 -7.86 -22.16 -41.13
C LYS A 51 -8.27 -20.83 -40.51
N LYS A 52 -9.46 -20.74 -39.91
CA LYS A 52 -9.87 -19.57 -39.12
C LYS A 52 -8.83 -19.33 -38.02
N PRO A 53 -8.14 -18.17 -37.97
CA PRO A 53 -7.47 -17.78 -36.74
C PRO A 53 -8.54 -17.64 -35.65
N ARG A 54 -8.31 -18.27 -34.50
CA ARG A 54 -9.14 -18.09 -33.31
C ARG A 54 -9.19 -16.59 -33.04
N ALA A 55 -10.38 -15.99 -33.08
CA ALA A 55 -10.53 -14.56 -32.86
C ALA A 55 -9.87 -14.23 -31.52
N ALA A 56 -8.87 -13.34 -31.55
CA ALA A 56 -8.35 -12.77 -30.32
C ALA A 56 -9.55 -12.16 -29.60
N GLN A 57 -9.87 -12.67 -28.41
CA GLN A 57 -10.86 -12.05 -27.57
C GLN A 57 -10.29 -10.70 -27.17
N THR A 58 -10.70 -9.66 -27.89
CA THR A 58 -10.37 -8.29 -27.53
C THR A 58 -11.10 -8.01 -26.22
N LEU A 59 -10.42 -8.26 -25.10
CA LEU A 59 -10.83 -7.78 -23.80
C LEU A 59 -10.79 -6.25 -23.87
N THR A 60 -11.89 -5.65 -24.32
CA THR A 60 -12.14 -4.22 -24.19
C THR A 60 -12.33 -3.91 -22.72
N LEU A 61 -11.22 -3.82 -22.00
CA LEU A 61 -11.15 -3.15 -20.72
C LEU A 61 -11.69 -1.72 -20.91
N PRO A 62 -12.51 -1.22 -19.98
CA PRO A 62 -13.05 0.13 -20.09
C PRO A 62 -11.88 1.13 -20.00
N PHE A 63 -11.80 2.02 -20.98
CA PHE A 63 -10.89 3.16 -20.99
C PHE A 63 -11.12 3.99 -19.72
N PHE A 64 -10.28 3.79 -18.71
CA PHE A 64 -10.36 4.51 -17.47
C PHE A 64 -9.84 5.93 -17.72
N ASP A 65 -10.72 6.92 -17.56
CA ASP A 65 -10.28 8.31 -17.49
C ASP A 65 -9.56 8.55 -16.14
N TYR A 66 -8.30 8.11 -16.09
CA TYR A 66 -7.48 8.19 -14.88
C TYR A 66 -7.19 9.63 -14.45
N ALA A 67 -7.33 10.61 -15.36
CA ALA A 67 -7.27 12.03 -15.01
C ALA A 67 -8.49 12.44 -14.18
N LYS A 68 -9.69 11.91 -14.48
CA LYS A 68 -10.87 12.03 -13.60
C LYS A 68 -10.71 11.21 -12.31
N LEU A 69 -10.09 10.04 -12.34
CA LEU A 69 -9.87 9.21 -11.14
C LEU A 69 -9.04 9.94 -10.06
N LEU A 70 -8.14 10.82 -10.48
CA LEU A 70 -7.22 11.55 -9.60
C LEU A 70 -7.54 13.04 -9.43
N GLU A 71 -8.62 13.56 -10.01
CA GLU A 71 -9.05 14.98 -9.86
C GLU A 71 -7.89 15.99 -10.00
N VAL A 72 -7.03 15.79 -11.00
CA VAL A 72 -5.74 16.50 -11.11
C VAL A 72 -5.95 17.99 -11.39
N ASN A 73 -5.29 18.86 -10.62
CA ASN A 73 -5.45 20.31 -10.71
C ASN A 73 -5.13 20.86 -12.13
N PRO A 74 -6.10 21.47 -12.85
CA PRO A 74 -5.91 21.91 -14.24
C PRO A 74 -4.94 23.10 -14.39
N LYS A 75 -4.44 23.67 -13.27
CA LYS A 75 -3.41 24.71 -13.26
C LYS A 75 -1.98 24.15 -13.15
N ALA A 76 -1.83 22.84 -12.98
CA ALA A 76 -0.50 22.22 -12.98
C ALA A 76 0.17 22.36 -14.36
N SER A 77 1.49 22.28 -14.42
CA SER A 77 2.20 22.40 -15.69
C SER A 77 1.81 21.25 -16.63
N ARG A 78 1.84 21.50 -17.96
CA ARG A 78 1.57 20.45 -18.95
C ARG A 78 2.49 19.24 -18.79
N VAL A 79 3.73 19.46 -18.37
CA VAL A 79 4.69 18.40 -18.04
C VAL A 79 4.13 17.54 -16.90
N VAL A 80 3.79 18.16 -15.76
CA VAL A 80 3.23 17.47 -14.59
C VAL A 80 1.96 16.68 -14.93
N HIS A 81 1.01 17.26 -15.69
CA HIS A 81 -0.16 16.52 -16.19
C HIS A 81 0.21 15.31 -17.04
N THR A 82 1.17 15.46 -17.96
CA THR A 82 1.58 14.38 -18.87
C THR A 82 2.24 13.24 -18.09
N THR A 83 3.17 13.55 -17.20
CA THR A 83 3.88 12.52 -16.42
C THR A 83 2.98 11.83 -15.40
N ILE A 84 1.99 12.54 -14.84
CA ILE A 84 0.95 11.93 -14.01
C ILE A 84 0.12 10.93 -14.83
N ALA A 85 -0.26 11.27 -16.06
CA ALA A 85 -1.06 10.38 -16.92
C ALA A 85 -0.30 9.12 -17.39
N ILE A 86 1.03 9.19 -17.52
CA ILE A 86 1.88 8.03 -17.88
C ILE A 86 1.78 6.92 -16.84
N VAL A 87 1.68 7.24 -15.54
CA VAL A 87 1.69 6.23 -14.48
C VAL A 87 0.45 5.32 -14.52
N PRO A 88 -0.80 5.83 -14.62
CA PRO A 88 -1.96 4.98 -14.84
C PRO A 88 -1.97 4.26 -16.18
N HIS A 89 -1.50 4.89 -17.27
CA HIS A 89 -1.41 4.23 -18.58
C HIS A 89 -0.49 3.00 -18.54
N LYS A 90 0.65 3.07 -17.85
CA LYS A 90 1.54 1.90 -17.64
C LYS A 90 0.86 0.78 -16.83
N ALA A 91 -0.10 1.12 -15.97
CA ALA A 91 -0.87 0.13 -15.23
C ALA A 91 -1.93 -0.54 -16.13
N GLU A 92 -2.62 0.25 -16.95
CA GLU A 92 -3.59 -0.20 -17.95
C GLU A 92 -2.95 -1.11 -19.01
N GLU A 93 -1.72 -0.82 -19.46
CA GLU A 93 -0.93 -1.70 -20.34
C GLU A 93 -0.65 -3.07 -19.72
N ALA A 94 -0.58 -3.15 -18.38
CA ALA A 94 -0.45 -4.40 -17.63
C ALA A 94 -1.80 -4.99 -17.19
N GLY A 95 -2.92 -4.47 -17.71
CA GLY A 95 -4.28 -4.91 -17.39
C GLY A 95 -4.74 -4.59 -15.96
N LYS A 96 -4.05 -3.72 -15.23
CA LYS A 96 -4.24 -3.52 -13.78
C LYS A 96 -4.41 -2.04 -13.41
N VAL A 97 -5.08 -1.78 -12.29
CA VAL A 97 -5.11 -0.42 -11.69
C VAL A 97 -3.83 -0.14 -10.91
N PRO A 98 -3.38 1.13 -10.77
CA PRO A 98 -2.05 1.45 -10.24
C PRO A 98 -1.71 0.83 -8.88
N TRP A 99 -2.68 0.80 -7.95
CA TRP A 99 -2.49 0.21 -6.62
C TRP A 99 -2.48 -1.33 -6.60
N ARG A 100 -3.00 -2.01 -7.64
CA ARG A 100 -2.82 -3.47 -7.80
C ARG A 100 -1.37 -3.78 -8.19
N LEU A 101 -0.77 -2.99 -9.08
CA LEU A 101 0.65 -3.11 -9.43
C LEU A 101 1.58 -2.70 -8.29
N ALA A 102 1.28 -1.59 -7.60
CA ALA A 102 2.14 -1.10 -6.53
C ALA A 102 2.05 -1.95 -5.25
N TYR A 103 0.89 -2.56 -4.99
CA TYR A 103 0.61 -3.38 -3.81
C TYR A 103 -0.11 -4.68 -4.21
N PRO A 104 0.58 -5.60 -4.91
CA PRO A 104 0.09 -6.95 -5.16
C PRO A 104 0.09 -7.74 -3.85
N TRP A 105 -0.78 -8.74 -3.73
CA TRP A 105 -0.69 -9.73 -2.66
C TRP A 105 0.04 -10.99 -3.12
N SER A 106 -0.37 -11.55 -4.26
CA SER A 106 0.24 -12.74 -4.85
C SER A 106 1.72 -12.53 -5.17
N GLY A 107 2.52 -13.59 -5.01
CA GLY A 107 3.96 -13.59 -5.28
C GLY A 107 4.82 -12.77 -4.30
N ARG A 108 4.25 -12.24 -3.22
CA ARG A 108 4.97 -11.39 -2.25
C ARG A 108 5.36 -12.18 -1.00
N PRO A 109 6.61 -12.09 -0.54
CA PRO A 109 7.03 -12.81 0.64
C PRO A 109 6.44 -12.14 1.90
N LEU A 110 5.80 -12.93 2.75
CA LEU A 110 5.33 -12.50 4.07
C LEU A 110 6.43 -12.69 5.13
N TRP A 111 6.32 -11.95 6.23
CA TRP A 111 7.22 -12.04 7.39
C TRP A 111 6.76 -13.02 8.47
N TYR A 112 5.69 -13.75 8.19
CA TYR A 112 5.08 -14.79 9.02
C TYR A 112 4.60 -15.92 8.10
N ASP A 113 4.43 -17.11 8.67
CA ASP A 113 3.88 -18.25 7.95
C ASP A 113 2.33 -18.19 7.95
N PRO A 114 1.64 -18.24 6.79
CA PRO A 114 0.18 -18.16 6.73
C PRO A 114 -0.58 -19.30 7.40
N PRO A 115 -0.24 -20.59 7.19
CA PRO A 115 -0.88 -21.71 7.89
C PRO A 115 -0.82 -21.61 9.42
N GLU A 116 0.35 -21.27 9.98
CA GLU A 116 0.53 -21.05 11.42
C GLU A 116 -0.23 -19.83 11.97
N ASN A 117 -0.52 -18.82 11.15
CA ASN A 117 -0.98 -17.51 11.61
C ASN A 117 -2.22 -17.03 10.82
N GLN A 118 -3.23 -17.90 10.70
CA GLN A 118 -4.40 -17.67 9.83
C GLN A 118 -5.14 -16.34 10.11
N ASP A 119 -5.36 -15.97 11.37
CA ASP A 119 -6.03 -14.72 11.74
C ASP A 119 -5.20 -13.48 11.37
N ILE A 120 -3.88 -13.55 11.53
CA ILE A 120 -2.95 -12.52 11.07
C ILE A 120 -3.01 -12.42 9.54
N HIS A 121 -3.04 -13.56 8.83
CA HIS A 121 -3.14 -13.61 7.37
C HIS A 121 -4.45 -12.99 6.87
N ARG A 122 -5.59 -13.40 7.44
CA ARG A 122 -6.93 -12.84 7.15
C ARG A 122 -6.97 -11.33 7.40
N ALA A 123 -6.48 -10.87 8.55
CA ALA A 123 -6.45 -9.43 8.87
C ALA A 123 -5.52 -8.63 7.96
N HIS A 124 -4.33 -9.16 7.66
CA HIS A 124 -3.36 -8.51 6.80
C HIS A 124 -3.91 -8.33 5.37
N TRP A 125 -4.52 -9.39 4.82
CA TRP A 125 -5.16 -9.35 3.51
C TRP A 125 -6.32 -8.35 3.47
N ARG A 126 -7.27 -8.41 4.42
CA ARG A 126 -8.40 -7.46 4.50
C ARG A 126 -7.92 -6.02 4.64
N PHE A 127 -6.88 -5.77 5.46
CA PHE A 127 -6.24 -4.46 5.61
C PHE A 127 -5.64 -3.97 4.29
N LEU A 128 -4.84 -4.80 3.61
CA LEU A 128 -4.21 -4.47 2.34
C LEU A 128 -5.26 -4.16 1.27
N MET A 129 -6.18 -5.09 1.02
CA MET A 129 -7.18 -4.95 -0.06
C MET A 129 -8.12 -3.75 0.17
N THR A 130 -8.45 -3.44 1.43
CA THR A 130 -9.26 -2.24 1.75
C THR A 130 -8.50 -0.93 1.51
N HIS A 131 -7.20 -0.88 1.76
CA HIS A 131 -6.47 0.38 1.88
C HIS A 131 -5.35 0.62 0.85
N ARG A 132 -4.98 -0.36 0.03
CA ARG A 132 -3.92 -0.23 -1.00
C ARG A 132 -4.11 0.97 -1.92
N ARG A 133 -5.35 1.29 -2.31
CA ARG A 133 -5.69 2.50 -3.07
C ARG A 133 -5.35 3.80 -2.32
N ALA A 134 -5.82 3.95 -1.07
CA ALA A 134 -5.60 5.16 -0.28
C ALA A 134 -4.11 5.38 0.02
N PHE A 135 -3.38 4.29 0.24
CA PHE A 135 -1.92 4.29 0.38
C PHE A 135 -1.21 4.71 -0.90
N TRP A 136 -1.65 4.21 -2.06
CA TRP A 136 -1.11 4.61 -3.36
C TRP A 136 -1.36 6.08 -3.68
N GLU A 137 -2.61 6.55 -3.55
CA GLU A 137 -2.99 7.96 -3.78
C GLU A 137 -2.23 8.95 -2.89
N TRP A 138 -1.83 8.50 -1.69
CA TRP A 138 -1.01 9.28 -0.77
C TRP A 138 0.49 9.18 -1.05
N ALA A 139 1.01 8.03 -1.46
CA ALA A 139 2.41 7.89 -1.86
C ALA A 139 2.71 8.64 -3.17
N PHE A 140 1.77 8.62 -4.10
CA PHE A 140 1.83 9.33 -5.38
C PHE A 140 1.57 10.84 -5.24
N TYR A 141 0.73 11.24 -4.29
CA TYR A 141 0.49 12.63 -3.87
C TYR A 141 0.28 13.65 -5.02
N ALA A 142 -0.49 13.28 -6.04
CA ALA A 142 -0.84 14.16 -7.17
C ALA A 142 -1.47 15.51 -6.74
N PRO A 143 -1.23 16.62 -7.46
CA PRO A 143 -1.91 17.90 -7.25
C PRO A 143 -3.40 17.77 -7.51
N LEU A 144 -4.23 18.05 -6.51
CA LEU A 144 -5.68 17.96 -6.62
C LEU A 144 -6.29 19.34 -6.89
N GLU A 145 -7.34 19.40 -7.71
CA GLU A 145 -7.99 20.66 -8.07
C GLU A 145 -8.62 21.35 -6.86
N THR A 146 -9.32 20.58 -6.00
CA THR A 146 -10.13 21.13 -4.92
C THR A 146 -9.57 20.84 -3.53
N THR A 147 -9.79 21.78 -2.61
CA THR A 147 -9.54 21.60 -1.17
C THR A 147 -10.39 20.47 -0.58
N SER A 148 -11.54 20.17 -1.18
CA SER A 148 -12.39 19.02 -0.84
C SER A 148 -11.70 17.69 -1.18
N ALA A 149 -11.17 17.56 -2.39
CA ALA A 149 -10.41 16.39 -2.83
C ALA A 149 -9.20 16.14 -1.92
N GLN A 150 -8.41 17.19 -1.63
CA GLN A 150 -7.30 17.11 -0.66
C GLN A 150 -7.76 16.68 0.74
N SER A 151 -8.89 17.21 1.21
CA SER A 151 -9.47 16.82 2.50
C SER A 151 -9.96 15.37 2.50
N ASN A 152 -10.47 14.87 1.38
CA ASN A 152 -10.92 13.49 1.24
C ASN A 152 -9.75 12.51 1.17
N ARG A 153 -8.68 12.83 0.42
CA ARG A 153 -7.41 12.10 0.43
C ARG A 153 -6.82 12.01 1.85
N ARG A 154 -6.80 13.11 2.60
CA ARG A 154 -6.39 13.12 4.03
C ARG A 154 -7.27 12.21 4.89
N LYS A 155 -8.59 12.25 4.76
CA LYS A 155 -9.52 11.35 5.49
C LYS A 155 -9.27 9.88 5.14
N LEU A 156 -8.97 9.55 3.89
CA LEU A 156 -8.65 8.19 3.45
C LEU A 156 -7.32 7.70 4.03
N ASN A 157 -6.24 8.50 3.96
CA ASN A 157 -4.97 8.17 4.60
C ASN A 157 -5.10 8.00 6.12
N MET A 158 -5.88 8.87 6.80
CA MET A 158 -6.15 8.73 8.23
C MET A 158 -6.91 7.43 8.57
N ARG A 159 -7.88 7.02 7.73
CA ARG A 159 -8.58 5.72 7.90
C ARG A 159 -7.62 4.55 7.70
N ALA A 160 -6.81 4.59 6.65
CA ALA A 160 -5.79 3.58 6.36
C ALA A 160 -4.75 3.47 7.48
N SER A 161 -4.35 4.60 8.08
CA SER A 161 -3.44 4.65 9.24
C SER A 161 -4.07 4.03 10.51
N HIS A 162 -5.36 4.28 10.77
CA HIS A 162 -6.08 3.64 11.88
C HIS A 162 -6.24 2.12 11.67
N ALA A 163 -6.47 1.68 10.43
CA ALA A 163 -6.51 0.26 10.10
C ALA A 163 -5.13 -0.40 10.28
N ARG A 164 -4.04 0.27 9.86
CA ARG A 164 -2.66 -0.17 10.12
C ARG A 164 -2.40 -0.30 11.62
N LEU A 165 -2.81 0.68 12.45
CA LEU A 165 -2.72 0.58 13.92
C LEU A 165 -3.53 -0.59 14.51
N SER A 166 -4.70 -0.89 13.93
CA SER A 166 -5.54 -2.02 14.38
C SER A 166 -4.86 -3.35 14.06
N PHE A 167 -4.26 -3.49 12.88
CA PHE A 167 -3.46 -4.65 12.50
C PHE A 167 -2.17 -4.78 13.34
N THR A 168 -1.50 -3.65 13.65
CA THR A 168 -0.39 -3.61 14.62
C THR A 168 -0.83 -4.14 16.00
N SER A 169 -2.02 -3.75 16.47
CA SER A 169 -2.59 -4.24 17.73
C SER A 169 -2.72 -5.76 17.72
N LEU A 170 -3.33 -6.32 16.67
CA LEU A 170 -3.50 -7.77 16.48
C LEU A 170 -2.18 -8.54 16.53
N CYS A 171 -1.16 -8.07 15.81
CA CYS A 171 0.16 -8.71 15.81
C CYS A 171 0.83 -8.70 17.19
N ILE A 172 0.73 -7.58 17.92
CA ILE A 172 1.28 -7.42 19.27
C ILE A 172 0.51 -8.26 20.29
N GLU A 173 -0.82 -8.34 20.17
CA GLU A 173 -1.67 -9.19 21.01
C GLU A 173 -1.36 -10.67 20.82
N THR A 174 -1.07 -11.08 19.57
CA THR A 174 -0.72 -12.46 19.24
C THR A 174 0.68 -12.84 19.73
N TRP A 175 1.71 -12.08 19.34
CA TRP A 175 3.11 -12.51 19.53
C TRP A 175 3.84 -11.81 20.69
N GLY A 176 3.32 -10.68 21.20
CA GLY A 176 4.13 -9.72 21.97
C GLY A 176 4.80 -8.70 21.05
N PHE A 177 5.35 -7.64 21.65
CA PHE A 177 5.86 -6.49 20.92
C PHE A 177 7.24 -6.75 20.29
N TYR A 178 8.22 -7.23 21.05
CA TYR A 178 9.56 -7.47 20.52
C TYR A 178 9.61 -8.64 19.52
N VAL A 179 8.82 -9.69 19.74
CA VAL A 179 8.69 -10.80 18.77
C VAL A 179 8.06 -10.33 17.46
N PHE A 180 7.08 -9.42 17.52
CA PHE A 180 6.52 -8.77 16.34
C PHE A 180 7.55 -7.91 15.60
N LEU A 181 8.35 -7.11 16.32
CA LEU A 181 9.45 -6.34 15.70
C LEU A 181 10.47 -7.26 15.02
N GLU A 182 10.86 -8.37 15.68
CA GLU A 182 11.81 -9.34 15.13
C GLU A 182 11.33 -9.99 13.83
N LYS A 183 10.05 -10.39 13.78
CA LYS A 183 9.46 -10.96 12.56
C LYS A 183 9.54 -9.94 11.41
N LEU A 184 9.21 -8.67 11.67
CA LEU A 184 9.23 -7.61 10.65
C LEU A 184 10.64 -7.24 10.15
N GLU A 185 11.68 -7.32 10.96
CA GLU A 185 13.05 -6.88 10.56
C GLU A 185 13.57 -7.54 9.29
N LYS A 186 13.13 -8.76 8.98
CA LYS A 186 13.61 -9.51 7.80
C LYS A 186 12.96 -9.07 6.49
N ARG A 187 11.66 -8.71 6.53
CA ARG A 187 10.80 -8.45 5.35
C ARG A 187 9.64 -7.50 5.68
N PRO A 188 9.90 -6.19 5.86
CA PRO A 188 8.90 -5.24 6.31
C PRO A 188 8.03 -4.66 5.17
N GLU A 189 8.28 -5.04 3.91
CA GLU A 189 7.77 -4.39 2.69
C GLU A 189 6.24 -4.42 2.57
N MET A 190 5.63 -5.55 2.96
CA MET A 190 4.17 -5.71 2.91
C MET A 190 3.46 -5.04 4.11
N PHE A 191 4.19 -4.68 5.17
CA PHE A 191 3.66 -3.90 6.29
C PHE A 191 3.67 -2.39 5.98
N TRP A 192 4.76 -1.93 5.36
CA TRP A 192 4.92 -0.55 4.90
C TRP A 192 4.25 -0.34 3.55
N LEU A 193 2.94 -0.13 3.58
CA LEU A 193 2.18 0.31 2.40
C LEU A 193 2.37 1.82 2.13
N GLY A 194 3.59 2.34 2.26
CA GLY A 194 3.89 3.76 2.16
C GLY A 194 3.07 4.66 3.10
N GLY A 195 2.97 5.93 2.74
CA GLY A 195 2.15 6.91 3.43
C GLY A 195 2.66 7.31 4.81
N GLN A 196 3.37 8.44 4.87
CA GLN A 196 3.60 9.16 6.11
C GLN A 196 2.25 9.60 6.72
N PRO A 197 2.02 9.46 8.04
CA PRO A 197 0.85 10.03 8.68
C PRO A 197 0.83 11.56 8.51
N ASP A 198 -0.34 12.14 8.24
CA ASP A 198 -0.58 13.57 7.96
C ASP A 198 -0.25 14.52 9.15
N LYS A 199 0.33 13.99 10.23
CA LYS A 199 0.69 14.73 11.45
C LYS A 199 2.15 14.51 11.80
N SER A 200 2.90 15.60 11.92
CA SER A 200 4.06 15.64 12.80
C SER A 200 3.58 15.51 14.26
N PRO A 201 4.35 14.89 15.18
CA PRO A 201 3.98 14.80 16.59
C PRO A 201 3.90 16.17 17.23
N ARG A 202 3.07 16.31 18.27
CA ARG A 202 3.16 17.42 19.24
C ARG A 202 4.49 17.34 20.00
N GLY A 203 5.53 17.93 19.40
CA GLY A 203 6.91 17.86 19.90
C GLY A 203 7.99 18.17 18.85
N GLY A 204 7.64 18.45 17.60
CA GLY A 204 8.56 19.03 16.61
C GLY A 204 9.57 18.07 15.97
N ARG A 205 9.64 16.80 16.38
CA ARG A 205 10.36 15.75 15.63
C ARG A 205 9.63 15.50 14.32
N GLN A 206 10.14 16.05 13.21
CA GLN A 206 9.64 15.67 11.89
C GLN A 206 9.85 14.18 11.63
N PRO A 207 8.99 13.55 10.81
CA PRO A 207 9.22 12.22 10.28
C PRO A 207 10.63 12.08 9.70
N GLN A 208 11.29 10.98 10.08
CA GLN A 208 12.63 10.68 9.58
C GLN A 208 12.49 10.10 8.17
N GLY A 209 12.39 11.01 7.20
CA GLY A 209 12.18 10.74 5.78
C GLY A 209 11.60 11.97 5.06
N PRO A 210 11.59 11.98 3.71
CA PRO A 210 11.02 13.09 2.96
C PRO A 210 9.48 13.19 3.11
N ILE A 211 8.99 14.34 3.57
CA ILE A 211 7.55 14.59 3.81
C ILE A 211 6.77 14.54 2.48
N ALA A 212 5.66 13.79 2.42
CA ALA A 212 4.79 13.74 1.24
C ALA A 212 4.40 15.15 0.77
N GLU A 213 4.80 15.50 -0.46
CA GLU A 213 4.65 16.83 -1.06
C GLU A 213 3.95 16.69 -2.42
N ASP A 214 3.24 17.75 -2.81
CA ASP A 214 2.52 17.87 -4.08
C ASP A 214 3.46 17.68 -5.28
N LEU A 215 3.11 16.81 -6.22
CA LEU A 215 3.99 16.53 -7.38
C LEU A 215 4.30 17.76 -8.23
N ALA A 216 3.43 18.78 -8.30
CA ALA A 216 3.78 20.03 -8.98
C ALA A 216 4.80 20.84 -8.17
N VAL A 217 4.68 20.84 -6.84
CA VAL A 217 5.64 21.49 -5.94
C VAL A 217 6.99 20.75 -5.94
N LEU A 218 6.99 19.41 -6.01
CA LEU A 218 8.21 18.61 -6.15
C LEU A 218 8.89 18.84 -7.49
N HIS A 219 8.14 18.86 -8.60
CA HIS A 219 8.69 19.16 -9.92
C HIS A 219 9.51 20.47 -9.94
N ASP A 220 9.02 21.51 -9.25
CA ASP A 220 9.66 22.83 -9.25
C ASP A 220 10.80 22.98 -8.22
N LYS A 221 10.78 22.22 -7.10
CA LYS A 221 11.77 22.32 -6.01
C LYS A 221 12.85 21.23 -6.01
N ASP A 222 12.48 20.01 -6.36
CA ASP A 222 13.31 18.81 -6.25
C ASP A 222 12.98 17.85 -7.42
N PRO A 223 13.48 18.14 -8.64
CA PRO A 223 13.21 17.33 -9.82
C PRO A 223 13.65 15.87 -9.67
N ALA A 224 14.76 15.62 -8.96
CA ALA A 224 15.26 14.27 -8.72
C ALA A 224 14.28 13.44 -7.88
N ARG A 225 13.74 14.02 -6.81
CA ARG A 225 12.72 13.35 -5.99
C ARG A 225 11.39 13.21 -6.72
N TYR A 226 11.02 14.18 -7.56
CA TYR A 226 9.85 14.09 -8.45
C TYR A 226 9.96 12.86 -9.37
N GLU A 227 11.08 12.72 -10.09
CA GLU A 227 11.35 11.58 -10.98
C GLU A 227 11.31 10.24 -10.23
N VAL A 228 12.04 10.13 -9.10
CA VAL A 228 12.07 8.93 -8.26
C VAL A 228 10.67 8.57 -7.73
N THR A 229 9.82 9.56 -7.41
CA THR A 229 8.43 9.30 -6.97
C THR A 229 7.58 8.67 -8.08
N LEU A 230 7.76 9.12 -9.32
CA LEU A 230 7.06 8.59 -10.50
C LEU A 230 7.54 7.18 -10.86
N GLU A 231 8.85 6.93 -10.82
CA GLU A 231 9.42 5.59 -11.04
C GLU A 231 8.96 4.57 -9.99
N ASN A 232 8.90 5.01 -8.74
CA ASN A 232 8.52 4.15 -7.62
C ASN A 232 7.00 3.93 -7.52
N ALA A 233 6.18 4.76 -8.17
CA ALA A 233 4.72 4.76 -8.02
C ALA A 233 4.06 3.41 -8.32
N LEU A 234 4.59 2.63 -9.26
CA LEU A 234 4.10 1.28 -9.57
C LEU A 234 5.01 0.16 -9.05
N ASN A 235 6.16 0.49 -8.45
CA ASN A 235 7.18 -0.49 -8.10
C ASN A 235 6.89 -1.09 -6.70
N PRO A 236 6.56 -2.39 -6.59
CA PRO A 236 6.23 -3.02 -5.32
C PRO A 236 7.34 -2.93 -4.27
N ALA A 237 8.61 -2.85 -4.68
CA ALA A 237 9.76 -2.79 -3.78
C ALA A 237 10.20 -1.35 -3.43
N LYS A 238 9.52 -0.32 -3.97
CA LYS A 238 9.95 1.08 -3.79
C LYS A 238 8.82 2.08 -3.53
N VAL A 239 7.55 1.76 -3.79
CA VAL A 239 6.40 2.67 -3.57
C VAL A 239 6.32 3.21 -2.12
N TYR A 240 6.87 2.47 -1.16
CA TYR A 240 6.93 2.85 0.25
C TYR A 240 8.21 3.59 0.70
N ALA A 241 9.12 3.93 -0.22
CA ALA A 241 10.40 4.58 0.11
C ALA A 241 10.27 5.90 0.90
N PHE A 242 9.10 6.54 0.84
CA PHE A 242 8.76 7.78 1.56
C PHE A 242 7.76 7.54 2.73
N GLY A 243 7.64 6.30 3.21
CA GLY A 243 6.83 5.91 4.38
C GLY A 243 7.58 6.00 5.71
N CYS A 244 6.91 5.63 6.81
CA CYS A 244 7.61 5.44 8.08
C CYS A 244 8.57 4.24 8.00
N PRO A 245 9.85 4.38 8.39
CA PRO A 245 10.84 3.31 8.20
C PRO A 245 10.71 2.15 9.20
N GLN A 246 9.96 2.31 10.29
CA GLN A 246 9.84 1.31 11.36
C GLN A 246 8.60 1.50 12.25
N VAL A 247 8.19 0.43 12.94
CA VAL A 247 7.02 0.39 13.83
C VAL A 247 7.11 1.37 14.99
N LEU A 248 8.29 1.52 15.59
CA LEU A 248 8.54 2.46 16.69
C LEU A 248 8.19 3.89 16.25
N SER A 249 8.79 4.32 15.15
CA SER A 249 8.50 5.61 14.52
C SER A 249 7.02 5.76 14.14
N PHE A 250 6.38 4.73 13.57
CA PHE A 250 4.95 4.80 13.26
C PHE A 250 4.07 5.01 14.50
N LEU A 251 4.35 4.31 15.61
CA LEU A 251 3.63 4.43 16.88
C LEU A 251 3.87 5.80 17.57
N GLU A 252 5.07 6.36 17.42
CA GLU A 252 5.40 7.73 17.86
C GLU A 252 4.70 8.79 17.00
N PHE A 253 4.79 8.71 15.67
CA PHE A 253 4.20 9.70 14.74
C PHE A 253 2.68 9.75 14.77
N THR A 254 2.03 8.63 15.07
CA THR A 254 0.57 8.59 15.23
C THR A 254 0.09 8.98 16.63
N GLU A 255 1.00 9.29 17.56
CA GLU A 255 0.74 9.50 19.01
C GLU A 255 0.01 8.31 19.68
N ALA A 256 0.03 7.14 19.02
CA ALA A 256 -0.83 5.99 19.31
C ALA A 256 -0.48 5.26 20.61
N LEU A 257 0.69 5.55 21.20
CA LEU A 257 1.11 5.04 22.51
C LEU A 257 0.38 5.71 23.68
N ASN A 258 -0.33 6.82 23.44
CA ASN A 258 -1.11 7.51 24.48
C ASN A 258 -2.35 6.68 24.90
N PRO A 259 -2.41 6.13 26.12
CA PRO A 259 -3.53 5.27 26.53
C PRO A 259 -4.87 6.01 26.66
N LYS A 260 -4.83 7.35 26.77
CA LYS A 260 -6.00 8.23 26.83
C LYS A 260 -6.54 8.63 25.45
N ALA A 261 -5.86 8.26 24.36
CA ALA A 261 -6.37 8.53 23.02
C ALA A 261 -7.66 7.72 22.75
N ILE A 262 -8.48 8.21 21.82
CA ILE A 262 -9.70 7.52 21.37
C ILE A 262 -9.33 6.16 20.77
N ALA A 263 -10.12 5.11 21.06
CA ALA A 263 -9.75 3.72 20.77
C ALA A 263 -9.29 3.48 19.32
N LYS A 264 -9.96 4.07 18.33
CA LYS A 264 -9.61 3.96 16.89
C LYS A 264 -8.26 4.56 16.50
N SER A 265 -7.62 5.34 17.37
CA SER A 265 -6.35 6.05 17.11
C SER A 265 -5.21 5.54 17.99
N ARG A 266 -5.36 4.38 18.62
CA ARG A 266 -4.34 3.69 19.41
C ARG A 266 -4.48 2.17 19.32
N PRO A 267 -3.47 1.37 19.69
CA PRO A 267 -3.66 -0.05 19.94
C PRO A 267 -4.67 -0.30 21.06
N SER A 268 -5.18 -1.53 21.12
CA SER A 268 -6.05 -2.00 22.21
C SER A 268 -5.35 -1.89 23.57
N MET A 269 -6.12 -1.98 24.65
CA MET A 269 -5.51 -2.01 25.99
C MET A 269 -4.65 -3.25 26.22
N THR A 270 -4.97 -4.37 25.57
CA THR A 270 -4.17 -5.61 25.61
C THR A 270 -2.83 -5.41 24.87
N ALA A 271 -2.85 -4.82 23.67
CA ALA A 271 -1.63 -4.48 22.93
C ALA A 271 -0.74 -3.51 23.71
N LEU A 272 -1.30 -2.41 24.23
CA LEU A 272 -0.55 -1.45 25.06
C LEU A 272 0.04 -2.11 26.32
N ALA A 273 -0.68 -3.07 26.92
CA ALA A 273 -0.19 -3.85 28.05
C ALA A 273 0.97 -4.79 27.68
N ARG A 274 0.91 -5.46 26.52
CA ARG A 274 2.02 -6.30 26.01
C ARG A 274 3.24 -5.48 25.59
N ILE A 275 3.06 -4.31 24.96
CA ILE A 275 4.15 -3.34 24.76
C ILE A 275 4.79 -3.01 26.12
N ARG A 276 3.98 -2.62 27.11
CA ARG A 276 4.51 -2.30 28.45
C ARG A 276 5.25 -3.48 29.08
N GLN A 277 4.77 -4.71 28.93
CA GLN A 277 5.45 -5.90 29.45
C GLN A 277 6.86 -5.99 28.86
N ASP A 278 6.97 -5.96 27.54
CA ASP A 278 8.26 -6.12 26.84
C ASP A 278 9.23 -4.99 27.22
N LEU A 279 8.76 -3.74 27.27
CA LEU A 279 9.54 -2.57 27.75
C LEU A 279 10.01 -2.68 29.21
N THR A 280 9.36 -3.51 30.03
CA THR A 280 9.70 -3.69 31.46
C THR A 280 10.26 -5.07 31.80
N SER A 281 10.46 -5.93 30.79
CA SER A 281 10.93 -7.31 30.94
C SER A 281 12.42 -7.46 31.27
N GLY A 282 13.21 -6.39 31.10
CA GLY A 282 14.67 -6.45 31.18
C GLY A 282 15.34 -7.08 29.94
N THR A 283 14.57 -7.49 28.92
CA THR A 283 15.11 -8.04 27.66
C THR A 283 16.05 -7.04 26.98
N LYS A 284 17.24 -7.51 26.59
CA LYS A 284 18.23 -6.70 25.89
C LYS A 284 17.72 -6.31 24.50
N LEU A 285 17.52 -5.01 24.29
CA LEU A 285 17.11 -4.45 23.01
C LEU A 285 18.22 -4.56 21.95
N LYS A 286 17.81 -4.79 20.69
CA LYS A 286 18.66 -4.52 19.52
C LYS A 286 18.89 -3.01 19.40
N THR A 287 20.04 -2.60 18.86
CA THR A 287 20.39 -1.17 18.72
C THR A 287 19.37 -0.39 17.88
N SER A 288 18.78 -1.05 16.87
CA SER A 288 17.66 -0.56 16.04
C SER A 288 16.39 -0.23 16.85
N TRP A 289 16.20 -0.87 18.00
CA TRP A 289 14.98 -0.75 18.82
C TRP A 289 15.17 0.10 20.08
N ILE A 290 16.31 0.79 20.24
CA ILE A 290 16.56 1.64 21.40
C ILE A 290 15.59 2.83 21.38
N ILE A 291 14.49 2.68 22.11
CA ILE A 291 13.61 3.80 22.45
C ILE A 291 14.25 4.65 23.55
N ASN A 292 13.88 5.93 23.62
CA ASN A 292 14.10 6.71 24.83
C ASN A 292 12.92 6.49 25.80
N PRO A 293 13.05 5.70 26.88
CA PRO A 293 11.94 5.39 27.78
C PRO A 293 11.43 6.62 28.54
N ASN A 294 12.23 7.70 28.60
CA ASN A 294 11.88 8.96 29.24
C ASN A 294 11.18 9.94 28.29
N ALA A 295 11.11 9.65 26.98
CA ALA A 295 10.37 10.46 26.02
C ALA A 295 8.85 10.28 26.22
N ASP A 296 8.10 11.36 26.00
CA ASP A 296 6.72 11.46 26.46
C ASP A 296 5.72 10.40 25.97
N PRO A 297 5.79 9.81 24.75
CA PRO A 297 4.87 8.72 24.40
C PRO A 297 5.14 7.44 25.22
N TRP A 298 6.41 7.07 25.40
CA TRP A 298 6.83 5.86 26.13
C TRP A 298 6.65 6.03 27.65
N LYS A 299 6.98 7.21 28.17
CA LYS A 299 6.79 7.57 29.58
C LYS A 299 5.29 7.64 29.96
N ALA A 300 4.44 8.16 29.09
CA ALA A 300 2.99 8.17 29.31
C ALA A 300 2.42 6.75 29.33
N LEU A 301 2.80 5.89 28.38
CA LEU A 301 2.39 4.49 28.33
C LEU A 301 2.79 3.72 29.60
N THR A 302 4.03 3.87 30.05
CA THR A 302 4.58 3.12 31.19
C THR A 302 4.09 3.62 32.55
N SER A 303 3.73 4.89 32.68
CA SER A 303 3.23 5.47 33.94
C SER A 303 1.73 5.22 34.17
N TYR A 304 0.92 5.08 33.12
CA TYR A 304 -0.54 5.01 33.20
C TYR A 304 -1.07 3.75 33.92
N SER A 305 -1.96 3.95 34.90
CA SER A 305 -2.48 2.90 35.80
C SER A 305 -3.27 1.80 35.07
N GLY A 306 -4.15 2.15 34.13
CA GLY A 306 -4.95 1.16 33.40
C GLY A 306 -4.11 0.20 32.55
N VAL A 307 -2.96 0.64 32.03
CA VAL A 307 -2.01 -0.23 31.31
C VAL A 307 -1.27 -1.13 32.30
N LYS A 308 -0.89 -0.62 33.49
CA LYS A 308 -0.27 -1.42 34.56
C LYS A 308 -1.19 -2.55 35.04
N GLN A 309 -2.47 -2.24 35.28
CA GLN A 309 -3.47 -3.23 35.69
C GLN A 309 -3.72 -4.24 34.57
N ARG A 310 -4.01 -3.78 33.35
CA ARG A 310 -4.25 -4.68 32.21
C ARG A 310 -3.06 -5.59 31.90
N ARG A 311 -1.82 -5.13 32.13
CA ARG A 311 -0.62 -5.97 32.04
C ARG A 311 -0.65 -7.10 33.06
N LEU A 312 -1.03 -6.84 34.32
CA LEU A 312 -1.11 -7.88 35.34
C LEU A 312 -2.18 -8.92 34.97
N GLU A 313 -3.37 -8.47 34.54
CA GLU A 313 -4.46 -9.34 34.06
C GLU A 313 -3.99 -10.24 32.90
N VAL A 314 -3.45 -9.65 31.84
CA VAL A 314 -3.01 -10.37 30.63
C VAL A 314 -1.86 -11.34 30.94
N MET A 315 -0.88 -10.95 31.75
CA MET A 315 0.23 -11.85 32.11
C MET A 315 -0.22 -13.00 33.02
N THR A 316 -1.25 -12.79 33.85
CA THR A 316 -1.87 -13.86 34.65
C THR A 316 -2.59 -14.83 33.72
N GLN A 317 -3.43 -14.34 32.80
CA GLN A 317 -4.09 -15.16 31.77
C GLN A 317 -3.10 -15.97 30.93
N ILE A 318 -1.95 -15.39 30.55
CA ILE A 318 -0.90 -16.11 29.81
C ILE A 318 -0.25 -17.21 30.66
N ALA A 319 0.05 -16.94 31.93
CA ALA A 319 0.61 -17.94 32.85
C ALA A 319 -0.36 -19.11 33.10
N ASP A 320 -1.64 -18.79 33.29
CA ASP A 320 -2.72 -19.76 33.54
C ASP A 320 -3.21 -20.46 32.26
N ARG A 321 -2.62 -20.13 31.09
CA ARG A 321 -3.04 -20.59 29.74
C ARG A 321 -4.50 -20.26 29.39
N ALA A 322 -5.09 -19.28 30.06
CA ALA A 322 -6.43 -18.74 29.82
C ALA A 322 -6.45 -17.51 28.89
N TYR A 323 -5.30 -17.12 28.31
CA TYR A 323 -5.23 -16.02 27.36
C TYR A 323 -5.68 -16.46 25.97
N GLU A 324 -6.87 -16.01 25.58
CA GLU A 324 -7.40 -16.19 24.22
C GLU A 324 -6.66 -15.28 23.23
N LEU A 325 -6.21 -15.86 22.12
CA LEU A 325 -5.66 -15.11 21.00
C LEU A 325 -6.79 -14.38 20.25
N PRO A 326 -6.52 -13.18 19.71
CA PRO A 326 -7.54 -12.43 18.98
C PRO A 326 -7.87 -13.11 17.64
N SER A 327 -9.09 -13.62 17.52
CA SER A 327 -9.62 -14.23 16.29
C SER A 327 -10.12 -13.16 15.30
N VAL A 328 -10.10 -13.49 14.01
CA VAL A 328 -10.51 -12.63 12.89
C VAL A 328 -11.42 -13.43 11.97
N ASP A 329 -12.69 -13.01 11.92
CA ASP A 329 -13.72 -13.65 11.10
C ASP A 329 -13.29 -13.80 9.62
N PRO A 330 -13.82 -14.79 8.89
CA PRO A 330 -13.70 -14.82 7.42
C PRO A 330 -14.28 -13.55 6.77
N PRO A 331 -13.79 -13.16 5.56
CA PRO A 331 -14.41 -12.11 4.76
C PRO A 331 -15.88 -12.41 4.45
N SER A 332 -16.76 -11.46 4.77
CA SER A 332 -18.19 -11.52 4.43
C SER A 332 -18.40 -11.40 2.92
N GLN A 333 -19.53 -11.89 2.41
CA GLN A 333 -19.84 -11.82 0.97
C GLN A 333 -19.77 -10.38 0.45
N ARG A 334 -20.36 -9.42 1.18
CA ARG A 334 -20.32 -7.98 0.88
C ARG A 334 -18.91 -7.40 0.74
N GLU A 335 -17.92 -7.97 1.43
CA GLU A 335 -16.53 -7.57 1.26
C GLU A 335 -15.88 -8.20 0.03
N ARG A 336 -16.19 -9.47 -0.26
CA ARG A 336 -15.75 -10.17 -1.48
C ARG A 336 -16.28 -9.50 -2.75
N ASP A 337 -17.54 -9.06 -2.72
CA ASP A 337 -18.22 -8.34 -3.82
C ASP A 337 -17.69 -6.92 -4.05
N ARG A 338 -16.70 -6.44 -3.29
CA ARG A 338 -16.17 -5.07 -3.43
C ARG A 338 -15.13 -5.00 -4.55
N ASP A 339 -15.33 -4.04 -5.46
CA ASP A 339 -14.34 -3.65 -6.48
C ASP A 339 -12.91 -3.57 -5.91
N GLY A 340 -12.00 -4.36 -6.48
CA GLY A 340 -10.60 -4.42 -6.10
C GLY A 340 -10.23 -5.39 -4.96
N TRP A 341 -11.18 -6.20 -4.46
CA TRP A 341 -10.88 -7.32 -3.53
C TRP A 341 -10.45 -8.61 -4.23
N HIS A 342 -10.79 -8.78 -5.51
CA HIS A 342 -10.13 -9.77 -6.36
C HIS A 342 -8.67 -9.33 -6.63
N ASP A 343 -7.70 -10.18 -6.33
CA ASP A 343 -6.48 -10.29 -7.13
C ASP A 343 -6.77 -11.42 -8.11
N GLU A 344 -6.86 -11.10 -9.41
CA GLU A 344 -7.01 -12.10 -10.49
C GLU A 344 -5.76 -13.02 -10.61
N ASP A 345 -4.72 -12.74 -9.80
CA ASP A 345 -3.49 -13.53 -9.64
C ASP A 345 -3.58 -14.56 -8.48
N ALA A 346 -4.78 -14.85 -7.96
CA ALA A 346 -4.99 -15.81 -6.87
C ALA A 346 -5.41 -17.21 -7.33
N ASP A 347 -5.97 -17.33 -8.54
CA ASP A 347 -6.70 -18.52 -8.98
C ASP A 347 -5.80 -19.62 -9.61
N GLU A 348 -4.48 -19.41 -9.71
CA GLU A 348 -3.52 -20.35 -10.34
C GLU A 348 -2.88 -21.37 -9.36
N ARG A 349 -3.57 -21.82 -8.31
CA ARG A 349 -2.94 -22.75 -7.33
C ARG A 349 -3.81 -23.81 -6.63
N ASP A 350 -5.07 -23.98 -7.02
CA ASP A 350 -6.00 -24.96 -6.43
C ASP A 350 -6.47 -26.05 -7.44
N GLU A 351 -5.66 -26.33 -8.47
CA GLU A 351 -5.57 -27.61 -9.18
C GLU A 351 -4.13 -28.11 -8.88
N ASP A 352 -3.82 -29.30 -8.38
CA ASP A 352 -4.41 -30.65 -8.48
C ASP A 352 -4.45 -31.33 -7.09
N GLY A 353 -5.28 -32.30 -6.71
CA GLY A 353 -6.30 -33.08 -7.40
C GLY A 353 -6.89 -34.10 -6.41
N GLU A 354 -8.21 -34.04 -6.17
CA GLU A 354 -8.94 -35.11 -5.48
C GLU A 354 -9.22 -36.23 -6.48
N ASP A 355 -8.44 -37.31 -6.40
CA ASP A 355 -8.72 -38.56 -7.10
C ASP A 355 -9.99 -39.20 -6.51
N LYS A 356 -11.13 -38.95 -7.17
CA LYS A 356 -12.39 -39.61 -6.85
C LYS A 356 -12.42 -40.94 -7.57
N GLY A 357 -12.13 -42.01 -6.82
CA GLY A 357 -12.33 -43.38 -7.27
C GLY A 357 -13.81 -43.62 -7.59
N ASP A 358 -14.12 -43.75 -8.88
CA ASP A 358 -15.40 -44.23 -9.36
C ASP A 358 -15.47 -45.76 -9.17
N GLU A 359 -16.05 -46.21 -8.05
CA GLU A 359 -16.55 -47.58 -7.93
C GLU A 359 -17.81 -47.74 -8.79
N ALA A 360 -17.62 -47.98 -10.09
CA ALA A 360 -18.64 -48.55 -10.96
C ALA A 360 -18.62 -50.08 -10.80
N GLY A 361 -19.57 -50.63 -10.05
CA GLY A 361 -19.75 -52.07 -9.93
C GLY A 361 -20.35 -52.65 -11.21
N GLU A 362 -19.61 -53.54 -11.87
CA GLU A 362 -20.14 -54.41 -12.92
C GLU A 362 -20.37 -55.80 -12.32
N GLU A 363 -21.65 -56.13 -12.11
CA GLU A 363 -22.09 -57.51 -11.87
C GLU A 363 -22.11 -58.25 -13.21
N GLU A 364 -21.17 -59.17 -13.44
CA GLU A 364 -21.38 -60.26 -14.42
C GLU A 364 -21.47 -61.60 -13.67
N ASP A 365 -22.69 -62.15 -13.72
CA ASP A 365 -23.07 -63.48 -13.26
C ASP A 365 -22.82 -64.54 -14.37
N ASP A 366 -22.76 -65.79 -13.92
CA ASP A 366 -22.75 -67.07 -14.64
C ASP A 366 -21.38 -67.71 -14.99
N GLY A 367 -21.29 -69.04 -14.85
CA GLY A 367 -20.27 -69.81 -15.58
C GLY A 367 -19.63 -71.05 -14.93
N GLY A 368 -19.94 -71.39 -13.68
CA GLY A 368 -20.00 -72.79 -13.20
C GLY A 368 -18.75 -73.70 -13.01
N VAL A 369 -19.06 -74.79 -12.28
CA VAL A 369 -18.44 -76.14 -12.26
C VAL A 369 -17.13 -76.37 -11.47
N GLU A 370 -17.32 -77.04 -10.32
CA GLU A 370 -16.53 -78.14 -9.72
C GLU A 370 -14.98 -78.15 -9.81
N ASN A 371 -14.28 -78.25 -8.67
CA ASN A 371 -13.97 -79.57 -8.09
C ASN A 371 -13.36 -79.49 -6.67
N ASP A 372 -13.37 -80.62 -5.95
CA ASP A 372 -12.76 -80.84 -4.63
C ASP A 372 -11.24 -80.60 -4.59
N SER A 373 -10.73 -80.13 -3.43
CA SER A 373 -9.65 -80.83 -2.71
C SER A 373 -9.36 -80.29 -1.30
N GLN A 374 -8.83 -81.17 -0.47
CA GLN A 374 -8.66 -81.04 0.98
C GLN A 374 -7.29 -80.48 1.43
N ASN A 375 -7.16 -80.35 2.76
CA ASN A 375 -5.97 -80.15 3.60
C ASN A 375 -5.56 -78.71 3.94
N VAL A 376 -5.47 -78.28 5.22
CA VAL A 376 -4.90 -78.84 6.47
C VAL A 376 -3.42 -78.51 6.65
N HIS A 377 -3.19 -77.46 7.46
CA HIS A 377 -2.09 -77.22 8.41
C HIS A 377 -0.60 -77.13 7.95
N VAL A 378 0.22 -76.73 8.95
CA VAL A 378 1.69 -76.61 8.98
C VAL A 378 2.20 -75.27 8.41
N LEU A 379 2.85 -74.38 9.19
CA LEU A 379 3.24 -74.42 10.62
C LEU A 379 3.20 -72.99 11.21
#